data_AF-A0A8T5KTA5-F1
#
_entry.id   AF-A0A8T5KTA5-F1
#
_cell.length_a   1.000
_cell.length_b   1.000
_cell.length_c   1.000
_cell.angle_alpha   90.00
_cell.angle_beta   90.00
_cell.angle_gamma   90.00
#
_symmetry.space_group_name_H-M   'P 1'
#
loop_
_entity.id
_entity.type
_entity.pdbx_description
1 polymer ?
#
loop_
_entity_poly.entity_id
_entity_poly.type
_entity_poly.pdbx_seq_one_letter_code
_entity_poly.pdbx_strand_id
1 'polypeptide(L)'
;MPKTFDSAPQLPKMRRRIGRDTTEVLVTLMALSTTALVFLVLVRWDFLDITSSSEYNFIKYFSIGFSLLLWLLVIRLELTAKSKAETLYKVQMNEYEIMRTKWLEIASRQLEMDAKRKNQPTEKISTGFTIIDKESKEPIIVGQDN
;
A
#
# COMPACT_ATOMS: atom_id res chain seq x y z
N MET A 1 -2.03 -11.19 -13.22
CA MET A 1 -1.36 -10.44 -14.31
C MET A 1 -1.25 -8.98 -13.88
N PRO A 2 -0.07 -8.35 -13.93
CA PRO A 2 0.06 -6.97 -13.48
C PRO A 2 -0.61 -6.02 -14.47
N LYS A 3 -1.20 -4.96 -13.92
CA LYS A 3 -1.76 -3.81 -14.65
C LYS A 3 -0.61 -3.08 -15.34
N THR A 4 -0.81 -2.79 -16.63
CA THR A 4 -0.02 -1.95 -17.55
C THR A 4 1.28 -1.32 -17.00
N PHE A 5 2.42 -1.68 -17.61
CA PHE A 5 3.75 -1.09 -17.38
C PHE A 5 3.91 0.32 -18.02
N ASP A 6 2.82 1.07 -18.14
CA ASP A 6 2.82 2.39 -18.79
C ASP A 6 3.44 3.49 -17.91
N SER A 7 3.75 3.18 -16.64
CA SER A 7 4.27 4.13 -15.68
C SER A 7 5.36 3.50 -14.82
N ALA A 8 6.36 4.30 -14.46
CA ALA A 8 7.42 3.87 -13.55
C ALA A 8 6.81 3.38 -12.22
N PRO A 9 7.31 2.27 -11.65
CA PRO A 9 6.81 1.78 -10.38
C PRO A 9 7.02 2.82 -9.28
N GLN A 10 6.04 2.95 -8.39
CA GLN A 10 6.08 3.92 -7.29
C GLN A 10 6.84 3.34 -6.09
N LEU A 11 7.68 4.16 -5.46
CA LEU A 11 8.43 3.77 -4.28
C LEU A 11 7.45 3.51 -3.11
N PRO A 12 7.52 2.33 -2.45
CA PRO A 12 6.69 2.06 -1.29
C PRO A 12 7.05 3.00 -0.13
N LYS A 13 6.04 3.52 0.57
CA LYS A 13 6.22 4.43 1.70
C LYS A 13 6.26 3.64 3.01
N MET A 14 7.33 3.81 3.78
CA MET A 14 7.45 3.21 5.11
C MET A 14 6.34 3.73 6.02
N ARG A 15 5.60 2.81 6.65
CA ARG A 15 4.61 3.12 7.69
C ARG A 15 5.18 2.79 9.06
N ARG A 16 4.99 3.68 10.03
CA ARG A 16 5.44 3.47 11.42
C ARG A 16 4.77 2.26 12.09
N ARG A 17 3.53 1.96 11.72
CA ARG A 17 2.69 0.92 12.32
C ARG A 17 1.65 0.45 11.32
N ILE A 18 1.25 -0.82 11.44
CA ILE A 18 0.06 -1.34 10.78
C ILE A 18 -1.21 -0.81 11.48
N GLY A 19 -2.32 -0.73 10.75
CA GLY A 19 -3.60 -0.27 11.29
C GLY A 19 -3.95 -1.00 12.60
N ARG A 20 -4.64 -0.31 13.50
CA ARG A 20 -5.04 -0.87 14.79
C ARG A 20 -6.23 -1.80 14.60
N ASP A 21 -6.07 -3.04 15.03
CA ASP A 21 -7.14 -4.04 14.94
C ASP A 21 -8.15 -3.85 16.08
N THR A 22 -9.38 -4.34 15.86
CA THR A 22 -10.48 -4.35 16.85
C THR A 22 -10.08 -5.03 18.15
N THR A 23 -9.28 -6.10 18.06
CA THR A 23 -8.73 -6.83 19.21
C THR A 23 -7.76 -5.98 20.03
N GLU A 24 -6.85 -5.24 19.38
CA GLU A 24 -5.94 -4.31 20.06
C GLU A 24 -6.71 -3.17 20.74
N VAL A 25 -7.79 -2.69 20.11
CA VAL A 25 -8.68 -1.70 20.71
C VAL A 25 -9.35 -2.25 21.96
N LEU A 26 -9.94 -3.44 21.87
CA LEU A 26 -10.62 -4.10 22.98
C LEU A 26 -9.68 -4.31 24.18
N VAL A 27 -8.50 -4.86 23.94
CA VAL A 27 -7.50 -5.09 25.00
C VAL A 27 -7.08 -3.78 25.65
N THR A 28 -6.88 -2.72 24.86
CA THR A 28 -6.55 -1.39 25.41
C THR A 28 -7.68 -0.84 26.27
N LEU A 29 -8.93 -1.00 25.83
CA LEU A 29 -10.10 -0.56 26.61
C LEU A 29 -10.24 -1.34 27.91
N MET A 30 -10.00 -2.66 27.89
CA MET A 30 -9.98 -3.50 29.09
C MET A 30 -8.86 -3.08 30.05
N ALA A 31 -7.68 -2.74 29.54
CA ALA A 31 -6.57 -2.24 30.36
C ALA A 31 -6.94 -0.91 31.04
N LEU A 32 -7.54 0.02 30.28
CA LEU A 32 -7.99 1.31 30.79
C LEU A 32 -9.11 1.16 31.82
N SER A 33 -10.13 0.35 31.55
CA SER A 33 -11.24 0.12 32.47
C SER A 33 -10.78 -0.57 33.76
N THR A 34 -9.85 -1.53 33.66
CA THR A 34 -9.26 -2.19 34.83
C THR A 34 -8.43 -1.20 35.65
N THR A 35 -7.69 -0.29 35.00
CA THR A 35 -6.93 0.76 35.70
C THR A 35 -7.86 1.73 36.42
N ALA A 36 -8.98 2.11 35.79
CA ALA A 36 -10.02 2.91 36.43
C ALA A 36 -10.66 2.17 37.63
N LEU A 37 -10.92 0.86 37.50
CA LEU A 37 -11.43 0.04 38.59
C LEU A 37 -10.44 -0.03 39.76
N VAL A 38 -9.15 -0.20 39.49
CA VAL A 38 -8.10 -0.14 40.54
C VAL A 38 -8.15 1.20 41.26
N PHE A 39 -8.27 2.31 40.53
CA PHE A 39 -8.40 3.64 41.13
C PHE A 39 -9.63 3.78 42.02
N LEU A 40 -10.80 3.32 41.55
CA LEU A 40 -12.04 3.34 42.35
C LEU A 40 -11.93 2.52 43.63
N VAL A 41 -11.28 1.35 43.56
CA VAL A 41 -10.99 0.52 44.74
C VAL A 41 -10.06 1.25 45.71
N LEU A 42 -9.00 1.89 45.22
CA LEU A 42 -8.04 2.60 46.08
C LEU A 42 -8.62 3.83 46.78
N VAL A 43 -9.53 4.56 46.11
CA VAL A 43 -10.22 5.73 46.68
C VAL A 43 -11.34 5.32 47.64
N ARG A 44 -11.68 4.02 47.72
CA ARG A 44 -12.83 3.50 48.49
C ARG A 44 -14.12 4.24 48.13
N TRP A 45 -14.37 4.32 46.83
CA TRP A 45 -15.57 4.97 46.33
C TRP A 45 -16.82 4.30 46.94
N ASP A 46 -17.74 5.07 47.54
CA ASP A 46 -18.88 4.57 48.33
C ASP A 46 -19.79 3.56 47.59
N PHE A 47 -19.88 3.66 46.26
CA PHE A 47 -20.54 2.69 45.37
C PHE A 47 -19.96 1.27 45.45
N LEU A 48 -18.66 1.14 45.76
CA LEU A 48 -17.97 -0.13 45.97
C LEU A 48 -17.91 -0.41 47.47
N ASP A 49 -19.06 -0.76 48.05
CA ASP A 49 -19.22 -1.00 49.49
C ASP A 49 -18.55 -2.32 49.93
N ILE A 50 -17.21 -2.31 50.02
CA ILE A 50 -16.39 -3.43 50.47
C ILE A 50 -16.11 -3.26 51.96
N THR A 51 -16.94 -3.88 52.79
CA THR A 51 -16.88 -3.75 54.26
C THR A 51 -15.84 -4.66 54.90
N SER A 52 -15.49 -5.78 54.26
CA SER A 52 -14.50 -6.72 54.77
C SER A 52 -13.07 -6.34 54.37
N SER A 53 -12.17 -6.25 55.36
CA SER A 53 -10.76 -5.94 55.14
C SER A 53 -10.02 -7.03 54.36
N SER A 54 -10.45 -8.30 54.45
CA SER A 54 -9.84 -9.39 53.67
C SER A 54 -10.23 -9.31 52.20
N GLU A 55 -11.51 -9.05 51.92
CA GLU A 55 -12.04 -8.90 50.55
C GLU A 55 -11.44 -7.68 49.86
N TYR A 56 -11.34 -6.55 50.57
CA TYR A 56 -10.70 -5.36 50.05
C TYR A 56 -9.25 -5.62 49.62
N ASN A 57 -8.47 -6.29 50.47
CA ASN A 57 -7.07 -6.58 50.15
C ASN A 57 -6.94 -7.55 48.97
N PHE A 58 -7.80 -8.58 48.91
CA PHE A 58 -7.83 -9.49 47.78
C PHE A 58 -8.13 -8.77 46.47
N ILE A 59 -9.23 -7.99 46.42
CA ILE A 59 -9.65 -7.25 45.23
C ILE A 59 -8.57 -6.24 44.81
N LYS A 60 -8.00 -5.50 45.76
CA LYS A 60 -6.94 -4.53 45.50
C LYS A 60 -5.74 -5.19 44.81
N TYR A 61 -5.19 -6.26 45.40
CA TYR A 61 -4.00 -6.91 44.84
C TYR A 61 -4.30 -7.66 43.55
N PHE A 62 -5.46 -8.30 43.44
CA PHE A 62 -5.90 -8.96 42.22
C PHE A 62 -6.06 -7.97 41.07
N SER A 63 -6.78 -6.87 41.27
CA SER A 63 -7.00 -5.87 40.23
C SER A 63 -5.71 -5.16 39.81
N ILE A 64 -4.77 -4.92 40.74
CA ILE A 64 -3.44 -4.38 40.41
C ILE A 64 -2.67 -5.39 39.55
N GLY A 65 -2.61 -6.66 39.95
CA GLY A 65 -1.93 -7.70 39.18
C GLY A 65 -2.51 -7.90 37.78
N PHE A 66 -3.85 -7.90 37.69
CA PHE A 66 -4.56 -8.02 36.42
C PHE A 66 -4.35 -6.79 35.52
N SER A 67 -4.36 -5.58 36.08
CA SER A 67 -4.04 -4.35 35.34
C SER A 67 -2.63 -4.40 34.73
N LEU A 68 -1.63 -4.80 35.52
CA LEU A 68 -0.25 -4.94 35.04
C LEU A 68 -0.14 -5.97 33.89
N LEU A 69 -0.84 -7.11 34.01
CA LEU A 69 -0.88 -8.12 32.96
C LEU A 69 -1.48 -7.56 31.66
N LEU A 70 -2.59 -6.84 31.75
CA LEU A 70 -3.23 -6.23 30.58
C LEU A 70 -2.32 -5.18 29.92
N TRP A 71 -1.63 -4.35 30.69
CA TRP A 71 -0.67 -3.38 30.16
C TRP A 71 0.53 -4.05 29.47
N LEU A 72 1.05 -5.15 30.01
CA LEU A 72 2.07 -5.95 29.32
C LEU A 72 1.57 -6.49 27.98
N LEU A 73 0.30 -6.92 27.92
CA LEU A 73 -0.32 -7.41 26.70
C LEU A 73 -0.47 -6.29 25.66
N VAL A 74 -0.90 -5.10 26.08
CA VAL A 74 -0.95 -3.89 25.21
C VAL A 74 0.44 -3.57 24.63
N ILE A 75 1.48 -3.56 25.45
CA ILE A 75 2.86 -3.29 25.01
C ILE A 75 3.30 -4.35 23.98
N ARG A 76 3.03 -5.64 24.25
CA ARG A 76 3.38 -6.73 23.34
C ARG A 76 2.68 -6.60 21.99
N LEU A 77 1.40 -6.25 21.98
CA LEU A 77 0.64 -6.01 20.74
C LEU A 77 1.24 -4.84 19.95
N GLU A 78 1.60 -3.75 20.62
CA GLU A 78 2.21 -2.59 19.96
C GLU A 78 3.57 -2.91 19.32
N LEU A 79 4.42 -3.70 20.00
CA LEU A 79 5.67 -4.19 19.43
C LEU A 79 5.43 -5.11 18.22
N THR A 80 4.42 -5.98 18.31
CA THR A 80 4.05 -6.88 17.22
C THR A 80 3.56 -6.11 16.00
N ALA A 81 2.73 -5.08 16.20
CA ALA A 81 2.22 -4.23 15.12
C ALA A 81 3.33 -3.44 14.41
N LYS A 82 4.36 -3.01 15.14
CA LYS A 82 5.57 -2.38 14.56
C LYS A 82 6.39 -3.37 13.75
N SER A 83 6.67 -4.55 14.32
CA SER A 83 7.42 -5.60 13.62
C SER A 83 6.73 -6.03 12.32
N LYS A 84 5.40 -6.20 12.35
CA LYS A 84 4.60 -6.51 11.15
C LYS A 84 4.65 -5.39 10.09
N ALA A 85 4.68 -4.13 10.51
CA ALA A 85 4.80 -3.00 9.57
C ALA A 85 6.17 -3.00 8.87
N GLU A 86 7.23 -3.31 9.61
CA GLU A 86 8.58 -3.42 9.06
C GLU A 86 8.72 -4.59 8.08
N THR A 87 8.19 -5.77 8.42
CA THR A 87 8.23 -6.92 7.51
C THR A 87 7.43 -6.67 6.24
N LEU A 88 6.24 -6.06 6.35
CA LEU A 88 5.43 -5.68 5.20
C LEU A 88 6.18 -4.70 4.28
N TYR A 89 6.85 -3.69 4.86
CA TYR A 89 7.66 -2.75 4.10
C TYR A 89 8.81 -3.43 3.37
N LYS A 90 9.53 -4.36 4.02
CA LYS A 90 10.61 -5.13 3.38
C LYS A 90 10.11 -5.93 2.17
N VAL A 91 8.95 -6.58 2.29
CA VAL A 91 8.33 -7.30 1.17
C VAL A 91 7.97 -6.35 0.03
N GLN A 92 7.30 -5.24 0.33
CA GLN A 92 6.94 -4.23 -0.68
C GLN A 92 8.16 -3.62 -1.37
N MET A 93 9.25 -3.40 -0.63
CA MET A 93 10.49 -2.88 -1.20
C MET A 93 11.14 -3.89 -2.15
N ASN A 94 11.16 -5.17 -1.79
CA ASN A 94 11.66 -6.24 -2.67
C ASN A 94 10.81 -6.35 -3.95
N GLU A 95 9.47 -6.30 -3.82
CA GLU A 95 8.57 -6.27 -4.98
C GLU A 95 8.80 -5.04 -5.86
N TYR A 96 9.02 -3.89 -5.25
CA TYR A 96 9.36 -2.65 -5.95
C TYR A 96 10.67 -2.80 -6.75
N GLU A 97 11.72 -3.36 -6.16
CA GLU A 97 13.00 -3.58 -6.83
C GLU A 97 12.83 -4.51 -8.05
N ILE A 98 12.06 -5.59 -7.91
CA ILE A 98 11.76 -6.51 -9.02
C ILE A 98 10.95 -5.80 -10.12
N MET A 99 9.96 -4.97 -9.76
CA MET A 99 9.20 -4.21 -10.75
C MET A 99 10.06 -3.16 -11.45
N ARG A 100 10.96 -2.50 -10.71
CA ARG A 100 11.88 -1.50 -11.25
C ARG A 100 12.85 -2.11 -12.25
N THR A 101 13.45 -3.26 -11.94
CA THR A 101 14.37 -3.94 -12.88
C THR A 101 13.64 -4.38 -14.15
N LYS A 102 12.45 -4.97 -14.02
CA LYS A 102 11.60 -5.34 -15.17
C LYS A 102 11.20 -4.13 -16.00
N TRP A 103 10.86 -3.01 -15.36
CA TRP A 103 10.50 -1.78 -16.06
C TRP A 103 11.69 -1.21 -16.85
N LEU A 104 12.89 -1.18 -16.24
CA LEU A 104 14.12 -0.77 -16.93
C LEU A 104 14.44 -1.68 -18.13
N GLU A 105 14.24 -2.99 -17.99
CA GLU A 105 14.44 -3.95 -19.08
C GLU A 105 13.45 -3.76 -20.24
N ILE A 106 12.18 -3.47 -19.95
CA ILE A 106 11.18 -3.18 -20.99
C ILE A 106 11.51 -1.85 -21.68
N ALA A 107 11.84 -0.82 -20.92
CA ALA A 107 12.21 0.49 -21.46
C ALA A 107 13.47 0.42 -22.35
N SER A 108 14.49 -0.36 -21.95
CA SER A 108 15.69 -0.54 -22.77
C SER A 108 15.38 -1.30 -24.08
N ARG A 109 14.58 -2.37 -24.02
CA ARG A 109 14.15 -3.10 -25.23
C ARG A 109 13.33 -2.21 -26.17
N GLN A 110 12.48 -1.34 -25.63
CA GLN A 110 11.70 -0.40 -26.43
C GLN A 110 12.62 0.61 -27.15
N LEU A 111 13.61 1.17 -26.45
CA LEU A 111 14.63 2.01 -27.05
C LEU A 111 15.44 1.28 -28.14
N GLU A 112 15.80 0.02 -27.93
CA GLU A 112 16.48 -0.79 -28.95
C GLU A 112 15.60 -1.01 -30.20
N MET A 113 14.31 -1.26 -30.03
CA MET A 113 13.37 -1.39 -31.15
C MET A 113 13.21 -0.06 -31.90
N ASP A 114 13.10 1.05 -31.18
CA ASP A 114 12.98 2.38 -31.79
C ASP A 114 14.27 2.77 -32.52
N ALA A 115 15.44 2.42 -31.98
CA ALA A 115 16.73 2.61 -32.65
C ALA A 115 16.84 1.73 -33.90
N LYS A 116 16.45 0.45 -33.84
CA LYS A 116 16.40 -0.44 -35.01
C LYS A 116 15.43 0.05 -36.09
N ARG A 117 14.27 0.59 -35.70
CA ARG A 117 13.32 1.23 -36.63
C ARG A 117 13.89 2.49 -37.27
N LYS A 118 14.59 3.35 -36.52
CA LYS A 118 15.27 4.53 -37.06
C LYS A 118 16.40 4.19 -38.03
N ASN A 119 17.10 3.09 -37.77
CA ASN A 119 18.23 2.64 -38.59
C ASN A 119 17.80 1.77 -39.78
N GLN A 120 16.53 1.39 -39.90
CA GLN A 120 16.01 0.85 -41.16
C GLN A 120 15.94 2.00 -42.17
N PRO A 121 16.67 1.91 -43.31
CA PRO A 121 16.52 2.90 -44.36
C PRO A 121 15.05 2.90 -44.78
N THR A 122 14.46 4.09 -44.79
CA THR A 122 13.10 4.31 -45.27
C THR A 122 13.11 3.95 -46.74
N GLU A 123 12.79 2.70 -47.08
CA GLU A 123 12.49 2.33 -48.44
C GLU A 123 11.22 3.12 -48.77
N LYS A 124 11.41 4.23 -49.50
CA LYS A 124 10.33 5.07 -49.99
C LYS A 124 9.50 4.21 -50.93
N ILE A 125 8.52 3.50 -50.38
CA ILE A 125 7.45 2.96 -51.18
C ILE A 125 6.65 4.18 -51.64
N SER A 126 6.94 4.61 -52.87
CA SER A 126 6.13 5.52 -53.65
C SER A 126 4.78 4.84 -53.93
N THR A 127 3.90 4.80 -52.94
CA THR A 127 2.47 4.56 -53.19
C THR A 127 1.88 5.87 -53.70
N GLY A 128 1.88 6.02 -55.03
CA GLY A 128 1.08 7.02 -55.70
C GLY A 128 -0.39 6.83 -55.32
N PHE A 129 -0.93 7.75 -54.53
CA PHE A 129 -2.35 7.82 -54.24
C PHE A 129 -2.97 8.76 -55.28
N THR A 130 -3.50 8.20 -56.38
CA THR A 130 -4.44 8.92 -57.23
C THR A 130 -5.77 8.98 -56.51
N ILE A 131 -6.11 10.17 -56.02
CA ILE A 131 -7.47 10.52 -55.63
C ILE A 131 -8.28 10.56 -56.93
N ILE A 132 -9.08 9.53 -57.19
CA ILE A 132 -10.09 9.56 -58.24
C ILE A 132 -11.26 10.35 -57.65
N ASP A 133 -11.30 11.65 -57.96
CA ASP A 133 -12.48 12.46 -57.71
C ASP A 133 -13.53 12.11 -58.77
N LYS A 134 -14.68 11.63 -58.30
CA LYS A 134 -15.68 10.96 -59.12
C LYS A 134 -16.76 11.95 -59.54
N GLU A 135 -16.42 13.02 -60.25
CA GLU A 135 -17.41 13.81 -61.00
C GLU A 135 -16.76 14.84 -61.92
N SER A 136 -16.52 14.48 -63.18
CA SER A 136 -16.71 15.39 -64.33
C SER A 136 -16.42 14.62 -65.62
N LYS A 137 -17.40 14.59 -66.51
CA LYS A 137 -17.25 14.09 -67.88
C LYS A 137 -16.49 15.14 -68.68
N GLU A 138 -15.30 14.79 -69.17
CA GLU A 138 -14.86 14.90 -70.56
C GLU A 138 -13.33 14.64 -70.69
N PRO A 139 -12.88 13.89 -71.71
CA PRO A 139 -11.46 13.61 -71.89
C PRO A 139 -10.76 14.81 -72.56
N ILE A 140 -9.77 15.41 -71.88
CA ILE A 140 -8.82 16.32 -72.52
C ILE A 140 -7.56 15.51 -72.86
N ILE A 141 -7.39 15.21 -74.15
CA ILE A 141 -6.13 14.77 -74.72
C ILE A 141 -5.33 16.03 -75.06
N VAL A 142 -4.25 16.28 -74.32
CA VAL A 142 -3.10 17.11 -74.75
C VAL A 142 -1.91 16.53 -73.99
N GLY A 143 -0.85 15.98 -74.57
CA GLY A 143 -0.21 16.20 -75.85
C GLY A 143 1.29 16.20 -75.53
N GLN A 144 1.98 15.12 -75.90
CA GLN A 144 3.43 15.02 -75.81
C GLN A 144 4.01 15.77 -77.02
N ASP A 145 4.86 16.79 -76.80
CA ASP A 145 5.96 17.12 -77.71
C ASP A 145 6.98 18.09 -77.10
N ASN A 146 8.25 17.70 -77.29
CA ASN A 146 9.57 18.29 -76.97
C ASN A 146 10.02 18.40 -75.51
#